data_AF-A0A257A9L3-F1
#
_entry.id   AF-A0A257A9L3-F1
#
_cell.length_a   1.000
_cell.length_b   1.000
_cell.length_c   1.000
_cell.angle_alpha   90.00
_cell.angle_beta   90.00
_cell.angle_gamma   90.00
#
_symmetry.space_group_name_H-M   'P 1'
#
loop_
_entity.id
_entity.type
_entity.pdbx_description
1 polymer ?
#
loop_
_entity_poly.entity_id
_entity_poly.type
_entity_poly.pdbx_seq_one_letter_code
_entity_poly.pdbx_strand_id
1 'polypeptide(L)'
;MAGRIRIVADPIGSVEVELIDKNPRTLEAILKALPIESRAMRWGDEVYFKTPVDVGLENPQEVVEVGDVAYWPPGRSICIFFGPTPASRSPTEIRPASPVNVFGKVVGNPKVFSRIKDGDRIRVEKI
;
A
#
# COMPACT_ATOMS: atom_id res chain seq x y z
N MET A 1 7.36 10.40 16.08
CA MET A 1 6.59 11.41 15.30
C MET A 1 5.75 10.65 14.30
N ALA A 2 4.43 10.82 14.30
CA ALA A 2 3.57 10.21 13.29
C ALA A 2 3.67 11.05 12.01
N GLY A 3 4.45 10.57 11.04
CA GLY A 3 4.56 11.21 9.73
C GLY A 3 3.36 10.86 8.84
N ARG A 4 3.16 11.62 7.77
CA ARG A 4 2.16 11.31 6.75
C ARG A 4 2.76 11.39 5.36
N ILE A 5 2.18 10.61 4.45
CA ILE A 5 2.42 10.69 3.00
C ILE A 5 1.07 10.84 2.30
N ARG A 6 1.12 11.22 1.04
CA ARG A 6 -0.06 11.34 0.19
C ARG A 6 0.05 10.42 -1.01
N ILE A 7 -1.04 9.73 -1.30
CA ILE A 7 -1.23 8.95 -2.53
C ILE A 7 -2.17 9.74 -3.45
N VAL A 8 -1.75 9.98 -4.68
CA VAL A 8 -2.46 10.78 -5.67
C VAL A 8 -2.74 9.93 -6.90
N ALA A 9 -4.00 9.93 -7.36
CA ALA A 9 -4.41 9.37 -8.64
C ALA A 9 -5.70 10.05 -9.11
N ASP A 10 -5.85 10.27 -10.41
CA ASP A 10 -6.97 11.04 -11.00
C ASP A 10 -8.37 10.59 -10.50
N PRO A 11 -8.70 9.28 -10.39
CA PRO A 11 -10.03 8.84 -9.96
C PRO A 11 -10.36 9.10 -8.48
N ILE A 12 -9.35 9.35 -7.65
CA ILE A 12 -9.48 9.50 -6.18
C ILE A 12 -9.00 10.85 -5.66
N GLY A 13 -8.36 11.67 -6.50
CA GLY A 13 -7.69 12.89 -6.08
C GLY A 13 -6.48 12.57 -5.21
N SER A 14 -6.49 13.05 -3.97
CA SER A 14 -5.43 12.81 -2.99
C SER A 14 -5.96 12.14 -1.73
N VAL A 15 -5.28 11.08 -1.28
CA VAL A 15 -5.58 10.36 -0.05
C VAL A 15 -4.36 10.37 0.85
N GLU A 16 -4.55 10.70 2.12
CA GLU A 16 -3.47 10.68 3.11
C GLU A 16 -3.28 9.29 3.71
N VAL A 17 -2.04 8.98 4.04
CA VAL A 17 -1.64 7.76 4.74
C VAL A 17 -0.83 8.16 5.96
N GLU A 18 -1.28 7.72 7.13
CA GLU A 18 -0.53 7.83 8.38
C GLU A 18 0.54 6.75 8.44
N LEU A 19 1.77 7.15 8.73
CA LEU A 19 2.92 6.25 8.81
C LEU A 19 2.95 5.58 10.17
N ILE A 20 3.19 4.26 10.19
CA ILE A 20 3.31 3.47 11.41
C ILE A 20 4.70 2.87 11.53
N ASP A 21 5.19 2.74 12.77
CA ASP A 21 6.55 2.30 13.06
C ASP A 21 6.68 0.78 13.22
N LYS A 22 5.89 0.01 12.44
CA LYS A 22 5.89 -1.46 12.51
C LYS A 22 7.05 -2.09 11.75
N ASN A 23 7.51 -1.40 10.70
CA ASN A 23 8.56 -1.81 9.78
C ASN A 23 9.48 -0.60 9.46
N PRO A 24 10.35 -0.18 10.41
CA PRO A 24 11.11 1.07 10.30
C PRO A 24 12.08 1.10 9.11
N ARG A 25 12.75 -0.01 8.79
CA ARG A 25 13.68 -0.05 7.63
C ARG A 25 12.93 0.08 6.32
N THR A 26 11.78 -0.59 6.23
CA THR A 26 10.88 -0.48 5.07
C THR A 26 10.37 0.94 4.91
N LEU A 27 9.89 1.54 6.00
CA LEU A 27 9.37 2.90 6.04
C LEU A 27 10.42 3.92 5.59
N GLU A 28 11.64 3.84 6.14
CA GLU A 28 12.74 4.73 5.79
C GLU A 28 13.11 4.62 4.30
N ALA A 29 13.17 3.40 3.76
CA ALA A 29 13.48 3.18 2.36
C ALA A 29 12.40 3.77 1.43
N ILE A 30 11.12 3.60 1.76
CA ILE A 30 10.02 4.23 1.03
C ILE A 30 10.14 5.76 1.08
N LEU A 31 10.35 6.34 2.27
CA LEU A 31 10.46 7.79 2.45
C LEU A 31 11.65 8.42 1.70
N LYS A 32 12.75 7.68 1.55
CA LYS A 32 13.92 8.10 0.76
C LYS A 32 13.68 8.06 -0.75
N ALA A 33 12.80 7.16 -1.20
CA ALA A 33 12.46 7.01 -2.61
C ALA A 33 11.36 7.97 -3.09
N LEU A 34 10.68 8.68 -2.18
CA LEU A 34 9.65 9.64 -2.57
C LEU A 34 10.25 10.86 -3.32
N PRO A 35 9.56 11.37 -4.36
CA PRO A 35 8.27 10.90 -4.88
C PRO A 35 8.40 9.62 -5.74
N ILE A 36 7.42 8.71 -5.61
CA ILE A 36 7.32 7.49 -6.41
C ILE A 36 6.16 7.65 -7.39
N GLU A 37 6.41 7.46 -8.68
CA GLU A 37 5.37 7.43 -9.72
C GLU A 37 5.36 6.06 -10.41
N SER A 38 4.18 5.49 -10.61
CA SER A 38 4.00 4.20 -11.29
C SER A 38 2.61 4.10 -11.93
N ARG A 39 2.33 2.94 -12.52
CA ARG A 39 0.98 2.51 -12.88
C ARG A 39 0.42 1.55 -11.84
N ALA A 40 -0.83 1.76 -11.47
CA ALA A 40 -1.57 0.90 -10.57
C ALA A 40 -1.95 -0.43 -11.25
N MET A 41 -2.00 -1.47 -10.46
CA MET A 41 -2.53 -2.79 -10.81
C MET A 41 -3.54 -3.22 -9.74
N ARG A 42 -4.50 -4.05 -10.13
CA ARG A 42 -5.59 -4.54 -9.29
C ARG A 42 -5.44 -6.04 -9.02
N TRP A 43 -5.79 -6.45 -7.81
CA TRP A 43 -5.91 -7.86 -7.45
C TRP A 43 -6.97 -8.06 -6.35
N GLY A 44 -8.18 -8.45 -6.73
CA GLY A 44 -9.34 -8.41 -5.82
C GLY A 44 -9.59 -6.99 -5.31
N ASP A 45 -9.71 -6.79 -3.99
CA ASP A 45 -9.82 -5.45 -3.36
C ASP A 45 -8.47 -4.92 -2.83
N GLU A 46 -7.44 -5.09 -3.66
CA GLU A 46 -6.11 -4.52 -3.50
C GLU A 46 -5.73 -3.66 -4.71
N VAL A 47 -5.09 -2.51 -4.47
CA VAL A 47 -4.32 -1.77 -5.47
C VAL A 47 -2.85 -1.90 -5.13
N TYR A 48 -2.02 -2.27 -6.10
CA TYR A 48 -0.58 -2.31 -5.92
C TYR A 48 0.17 -1.69 -7.10
N PHE A 49 1.37 -1.20 -6.86
CA PHE A 49 2.22 -0.61 -7.89
C PHE A 49 3.70 -0.70 -7.53
N LYS A 50 4.54 -0.80 -8.57
CA LYS A 50 5.99 -0.95 -8.41
C LYS A 50 6.63 0.31 -7.83
N THR A 51 7.71 0.09 -7.11
CA THR A 51 8.56 1.12 -6.51
C THR A 51 10.04 0.79 -6.78
N PRO A 52 10.94 1.78 -6.86
CA PRO A 52 12.38 1.53 -6.96
C PRO A 52 13.00 0.97 -5.66
N VAL A 53 12.23 0.88 -4.57
CA VAL A 53 12.69 0.36 -3.29
C VAL A 53 12.93 -1.15 -3.36
N ASP A 54 14.07 -1.58 -2.83
CA ASP A 54 14.46 -2.97 -2.71
C ASP A 54 14.83 -3.28 -1.26
N VAL A 55 13.88 -3.83 -0.50
CA VAL A 55 14.08 -4.25 0.89
C VAL A 55 13.45 -5.63 1.10
N GLY A 56 14.03 -6.43 2.00
CA GLY A 56 13.49 -7.74 2.35
C GLY A 56 12.29 -7.66 3.31
N LEU A 57 11.79 -8.83 3.72
CA LEU A 57 10.83 -8.91 4.82
C LEU A 57 11.48 -8.40 6.12
N GLU A 58 10.71 -7.70 6.93
CA GLU A 58 11.16 -7.14 8.20
C GLU A 58 10.35 -7.70 9.36
N ASN A 59 9.15 -7.19 9.56
CA ASN A 59 8.14 -7.70 10.48
C ASN A 59 6.90 -8.00 9.63
N PRO A 60 6.87 -9.17 8.95
CA PRO A 60 5.91 -9.41 7.91
C PRO A 60 4.53 -9.79 8.45
N GLN A 61 3.48 -9.45 7.69
CA GLN A 61 2.08 -9.76 7.97
C GLN A 61 1.53 -10.68 6.89
N GLU A 62 0.94 -11.79 7.32
CA GLU A 62 0.18 -12.68 6.45
C GLU A 62 -1.29 -12.27 6.28
N VAL A 63 -1.81 -11.54 7.27
CA VAL A 63 -3.17 -11.01 7.29
C VAL A 63 -3.05 -9.53 7.65
N VAL A 64 -3.78 -8.70 6.92
CA VAL A 64 -3.78 -7.24 7.05
C VAL A 64 -5.19 -6.74 7.31
N GLU A 65 -5.32 -5.47 7.68
CA GLU A 65 -6.60 -4.81 7.94
C GLU A 65 -7.04 -3.94 6.75
N VAL A 66 -8.34 -3.64 6.69
CA VAL A 66 -8.86 -2.65 5.75
C VAL A 66 -8.17 -1.31 6.00
N GLY A 67 -7.60 -0.73 4.94
CA GLY A 67 -6.86 0.52 4.98
C GLY A 67 -5.36 0.37 5.22
N ASP A 68 -4.85 -0.84 5.44
CA ASP A 68 -3.41 -1.02 5.55
C ASP A 68 -2.70 -0.69 4.23
N VAL A 69 -1.54 -0.04 4.38
CA VAL A 69 -0.59 0.23 3.31
C VAL A 69 0.69 -0.53 3.64
N ALA A 70 1.09 -1.41 2.72
CA ALA A 70 2.20 -2.32 2.94
C ALA A 70 3.16 -2.34 1.76
N TYR A 71 4.38 -2.79 2.01
CA TYR A 71 5.35 -3.09 0.98
C TYR A 71 5.42 -4.60 0.76
N TRP A 72 5.34 -5.04 -0.48
CA TRP A 72 5.45 -6.44 -0.90
C TRP A 72 6.82 -6.68 -1.55
N PRO A 73 7.77 -7.31 -0.83
CA PRO A 73 9.14 -7.48 -1.31
C PRO A 73 9.29 -8.23 -2.64
N PRO A 74 8.62 -9.38 -2.88
CA PRO A 74 8.78 -10.13 -4.12
C PRO A 74 8.44 -9.32 -5.37
N GLY A 75 7.45 -8.43 -5.27
CA GLY A 75 7.02 -7.58 -6.38
C GLY A 75 7.63 -6.18 -6.38
N ARG A 76 8.50 -5.85 -5.39
CA ARG A 76 8.95 -4.48 -5.11
C ARG A 76 7.82 -3.46 -5.26
N SER A 77 6.70 -3.74 -4.59
CA SER A 77 5.45 -3.00 -4.78
C SER A 77 4.94 -2.42 -3.47
N ILE A 78 4.29 -1.27 -3.55
CA ILE A 78 3.42 -0.79 -2.47
C ILE A 78 2.03 -1.33 -2.76
N CYS A 79 1.36 -1.82 -1.72
CA CYS A 79 0.03 -2.39 -1.72
C CYS A 79 -0.90 -1.57 -0.81
N ILE A 80 -2.11 -1.27 -1.27
CA ILE A 80 -3.18 -0.66 -0.50
C ILE A 80 -4.37 -1.61 -0.47
N PHE A 81 -4.78 -2.01 0.73
CA PHE A 81 -5.86 -2.96 0.95
C PHE A 81 -7.14 -2.24 1.34
N PHE A 82 -8.24 -2.51 0.63
CA PHE A 82 -9.56 -1.94 0.96
C PHE A 82 -10.67 -2.99 1.01
N GLY A 83 -10.30 -4.26 0.92
CA GLY A 83 -11.17 -5.42 1.07
C GLY A 83 -10.40 -6.73 0.85
N PRO A 84 -11.11 -7.87 0.75
CA PRO A 84 -10.50 -9.18 0.53
C PRO A 84 -9.77 -9.30 -0.82
N THR A 85 -8.69 -10.08 -0.85
CA THR A 85 -7.97 -10.42 -2.08
C THR A 85 -8.35 -11.83 -2.54
N PRO A 86 -7.91 -12.28 -3.74
CA PRO A 86 -8.08 -13.67 -4.17
C PRO A 86 -7.39 -14.71 -3.25
N ALA A 87 -6.43 -14.32 -2.42
CA ALA A 87 -5.82 -15.22 -1.42
C ALA A 87 -6.57 -15.27 -0.08
N SER A 88 -7.54 -14.39 0.13
CA SER A 88 -8.36 -14.38 1.35
C SER A 88 -9.14 -15.69 1.50
N ARG A 89 -9.14 -16.26 2.70
CA ARG A 89 -9.80 -17.55 3.00
C ARG A 89 -11.23 -17.38 3.52
N SER A 90 -11.60 -16.17 3.90
CA SER A 90 -12.95 -15.84 4.34
C SER A 90 -13.32 -14.42 3.89
N PRO A 91 -14.62 -14.07 3.84
CA PRO A 91 -15.06 -12.73 3.44
C PRO A 91 -14.57 -11.58 4.34
N THR A 92 -14.12 -11.89 5.55
CA THR A 92 -13.64 -10.90 6.54
C THR A 92 -12.12 -10.88 6.70
N GLU A 93 -11.41 -11.84 6.11
CA GLU A 93 -9.95 -11.89 6.12
C GLU A 93 -9.39 -11.14 4.90
N ILE A 94 -8.34 -10.35 5.09
CA ILE A 94 -7.57 -9.77 3.99
C ILE A 94 -6.18 -10.39 4.01
N ARG A 95 -5.90 -11.24 3.02
CA ARG A 95 -4.63 -11.94 2.90
C ARG A 95 -3.91 -11.48 1.63
N PRO A 96 -2.72 -10.88 1.71
CA PRO A 96 -1.92 -10.61 0.51
C PRO A 96 -1.42 -11.92 -0.14
N ALA A 97 -0.89 -11.84 -1.36
CA ALA A 97 -0.39 -13.02 -2.09
C ALA A 97 0.74 -13.76 -1.34
N SER A 98 1.57 -13.03 -0.61
CA SER A 98 2.57 -13.53 0.33
C SER A 98 2.77 -12.50 1.45
N PRO A 99 3.54 -12.80 2.52
CA PRO A 99 3.71 -11.86 3.61
C PRO A 99 4.24 -10.49 3.16
N VAL A 100 3.74 -9.41 3.76
CA VAL A 100 4.06 -8.00 3.44
C VAL A 100 4.54 -7.23 4.66
N ASN A 101 5.28 -6.14 4.46
CA ASN A 101 5.70 -5.24 5.54
C ASN A 101 4.71 -4.07 5.63
N VAL A 102 3.78 -4.07 6.59
CA VAL A 102 2.85 -2.93 6.78
C VAL A 102 3.60 -1.72 7.34
N PHE A 103 3.48 -0.56 6.69
CA PHE A 103 4.20 0.67 7.07
C PHE A 103 3.29 1.91 7.16
N GLY A 104 2.03 1.81 6.75
CA GLY A 104 1.08 2.90 6.90
C GLY A 104 -0.37 2.46 6.94
N LYS A 105 -1.25 3.41 7.22
CA LYS A 105 -2.70 3.23 7.24
C LYS A 105 -3.38 4.41 6.57
N VAL A 106 -4.31 4.13 5.66
CA VAL A 106 -5.12 5.14 4.98
C VAL A 106 -5.92 5.94 6.01
N VAL A 107 -5.85 7.27 5.90
CA VAL A 107 -6.68 8.19 6.68
C VAL A 107 -8.02 8.38 5.96
N GLY A 108 -9.12 8.16 6.66
CA GLY A 108 -10.47 8.28 6.10
C GLY A 108 -10.98 6.96 5.52
N ASN A 109 -11.59 6.98 4.33
CA ASN A 109 -12.27 5.82 3.74
C ASN A 109 -11.38 5.12 2.68
N PRO A 110 -10.83 3.91 2.95
CA PRO A 110 -10.01 3.17 1.99
C PRO A 110 -10.78 2.71 0.75
N LYS A 111 -12.12 2.61 0.81
CA LYS A 111 -12.92 2.15 -0.34
C LYS A 111 -12.85 3.08 -1.55
N VAL A 112 -12.34 4.30 -1.40
CA VAL A 112 -12.09 5.20 -2.54
C VAL A 112 -11.15 4.57 -3.58
N PHE A 113 -10.19 3.74 -3.13
CA PHE A 113 -9.25 3.03 -4.01
C PHE A 113 -9.94 2.02 -4.95
N SER A 114 -11.19 1.64 -4.70
CA SER A 114 -11.99 0.82 -5.65
C SER A 114 -12.25 1.50 -7.00
N ARG A 115 -12.08 2.82 -7.08
CA ARG A 115 -12.21 3.59 -8.32
C ARG A 115 -10.99 3.49 -9.23
N ILE A 116 -9.85 3.05 -8.69
CA ILE A 116 -8.62 2.85 -9.45
C ILE A 116 -8.76 1.60 -10.31
N LYS A 117 -8.29 1.71 -11.55
CA LYS A 117 -8.24 0.63 -12.55
C LYS A 117 -6.79 0.30 -12.89
N ASP A 118 -6.60 -0.87 -13.48
CA ASP A 118 -5.31 -1.26 -14.04
C ASP A 118 -4.81 -0.22 -15.05
N GLY A 119 -3.56 0.21 -14.89
CA GLY A 119 -2.91 1.16 -15.77
C GLY A 119 -3.04 2.62 -15.36
N ASP A 120 -3.90 2.96 -14.40
CA ASP A 120 -4.05 4.33 -13.88
C ASP A 120 -2.72 4.84 -13.31
N ARG A 121 -2.42 6.12 -13.54
CA ARG A 121 -1.22 6.75 -12.97
C ARG A 121 -1.45 6.94 -11.48
N ILE A 122 -0.46 6.53 -10.69
CA ILE A 122 -0.46 6.67 -9.24
C ILE A 122 0.87 7.24 -8.78
N ARG A 123 0.80 8.18 -7.84
CA ARG A 123 1.95 8.88 -7.29
C ARG A 123 1.90 8.87 -5.77
N VAL A 124 3.05 8.68 -5.14
CA VAL A 124 3.23 8.81 -3.70
C VAL A 124 4.19 9.96 -3.43
N GLU A 125 3.83 10.86 -2.54
CA GLU A 125 4.63 12.04 -2.19
C GLU A 125 4.58 12.36 -0.70
N LYS A 126 5.56 13.14 -0.25
CA LYS A 126 5.59 13.67 1.12
C LYS A 126 4.55 14.78 1.26
N ILE A 127 4.01 14.92 2.47
CA ILE A 127 3.19 16.08 2.87
C ILE A 127 4.10 17.17 3.42
#